data_AF-A0A850M7I0-F1
#
_entry.id   AF-A0A850M7I0-F1
#
_cell.length_a   1.000
_cell.length_b   1.000
_cell.length_c   1.000
_cell.angle_alpha   90.00
_cell.angle_beta   90.00
_cell.angle_gamma   90.00
#
_symmetry.space_group_name_H-M   'P 1'
#
loop_
_entity.id
_entity.type
_entity.pdbx_description
1 polymer ?
#
loop_
_entity_poly.entity_id
_entity_poly.type
_entity_poly.pdbx_seq_one_letter_code
_entity_poly.pdbx_strand_id
1 'polypeptide(L)' 'MSRDFEAARIVNSIPEEYQIVDDAICECGGRFLVKMQSLIENENKMFDILHCICKQCKKQVEFIFDINSFFGKPL' A
#
# COMPACT_ATOMS: atom_id res chain seq x y z
N MET A 1 13.99 4.04 9.50
CA MET A 1 13.58 4.93 8.39
C MET A 1 12.18 5.37 8.69
N SER A 2 11.94 6.68 8.78
CA SER A 2 10.61 7.22 9.01
C SER A 2 9.76 6.95 7.78
N ARG A 3 8.64 6.24 7.94
CA ARG A 3 7.65 6.09 6.86
C ARG A 3 6.98 7.44 6.65
N ASP A 4 6.82 7.85 5.40
CA ASP A 4 6.17 9.09 5.05
C ASP A 4 4.65 8.85 4.91
N PHE A 5 3.94 8.95 6.04
CA PHE A 5 2.49 8.78 6.08
C PHE A 5 1.74 9.98 5.49
N GLU A 6 2.38 11.15 5.35
CA GLU A 6 1.76 12.33 4.75
C GLU A 6 1.61 12.15 3.23
N ALA A 7 2.51 11.39 2.61
CA ALA A 7 2.43 11.00 1.20
C ALA A 7 1.55 9.76 0.95
N ALA A 8 0.85 9.23 1.98
CA ALA A 8 -0.01 8.05 1.83
C ALA A 8 -1.14 8.32 0.82
N ARG A 9 -1.40 7.33 -0.04
CA ARG A 9 -2.45 7.46 -1.06
C ARG A 9 -3.80 7.15 -0.45
N ILE A 10 -4.73 8.10 -0.52
CA ILE A 10 -6.13 7.88 -0.10
C ILE A 10 -6.77 6.87 -1.05
N VAL A 11 -7.41 5.85 -0.48
CA VAL A 11 -8.21 4.84 -1.19
C VAL A 11 -9.55 4.69 -0.49
N ASN A 12 -10.55 4.16 -1.19
CA ASN A 12 -11.92 4.03 -0.71
C ASN A 12 -12.34 2.57 -0.50
N SER A 13 -11.48 1.62 -0.83
CA SER A 13 -11.73 0.19 -0.63
C SER A 13 -10.44 -0.62 -0.70
N ILE A 14 -10.44 -1.79 -0.08
CA ILE A 14 -9.32 -2.75 -0.16
C ILE A 14 -9.00 -3.14 -1.62
N PRO A 15 -9.98 -3.47 -2.49
CA PRO A 15 -9.68 -3.78 -3.89
C PRO A 15 -8.93 -2.67 -4.65
N GLU A 16 -9.17 -1.40 -4.30
CA GLU A 16 -8.47 -0.27 -4.90
C GLU A 16 -6.95 -0.29 -4.58
N GLU A 17 -6.57 -0.66 -3.36
CA GLU A 17 -5.16 -0.82 -2.94
C GLU A 17 -4.43 -1.83 -3.83
N TYR A 18 -5.03 -3.01 -4.02
CA TYR A 18 -4.46 -4.07 -4.84
C TYR A 18 -4.40 -3.70 -6.32
N GLN A 19 -5.41 -2.99 -6.84
CA GLN A 19 -5.41 -2.50 -8.21
C GLN A 19 -4.24 -1.54 -8.44
N ILE A 20 -3.99 -0.62 -7.51
CA ILE A 20 -2.86 0.32 -7.58
C ILE A 20 -1.52 -0.43 -7.62
N VAL A 21 -1.35 -1.47 -6.81
CA VAL A 21 -0.13 -2.28 -6.81
C VAL A 21 0.01 -3.08 -8.11
N ASP A 22 -1.07 -3.63 -8.63
CA ASP A 22 -1.05 -4.40 -9.88
C ASP A 22 -0.69 -3.53 -11.09
N ASP A 23 -1.23 -2.30 -11.14
CA ASP A 23 -0.94 -1.31 -12.17
C ASP A 23 0.49 -0.73 -12.06
N ALA A 24 1.10 -0.77 -10.88
CA ALA A 24 2.44 -0.25 -10.66
C ALA A 24 3.52 -1.11 -11.36
N ILE A 25 4.40 -0.42 -12.09
CA ILE A 25 5.56 -1.02 -12.76
C ILE A 25 6.82 -0.66 -11.98
N CYS A 26 7.64 -1.67 -11.68
CA CYS A 26 8.96 -1.44 -11.10
C CYS A 26 9.85 -0.73 -12.12
N GLU A 27 10.82 0.07 -11.66
CA GLU A 27 11.79 0.76 -12.53
C GLU A 27 12.54 -0.17 -13.48
N CYS A 28 12.67 -1.47 -13.14
CA CYS A 28 13.25 -2.48 -14.03
C CYS A 28 12.30 -3.02 -15.13
N GLY A 29 11.06 -2.54 -15.18
CA GLY A 29 9.99 -3.02 -16.06
C GLY A 29 9.15 -4.18 -15.49
N GLY A 30 9.55 -4.76 -14.36
CA GLY A 30 8.84 -5.91 -13.75
C GLY A 30 7.59 -5.53 -12.96
N ARG A 31 6.66 -6.48 -12.80
CA ARG A 31 5.47 -6.33 -11.93
C ARG A 31 5.80 -6.60 -10.47
N PHE A 32 5.06 -5.94 -9.58
CA PHE A 32 5.13 -6.20 -8.14
C PHE A 32 4.29 -7.41 -7.74
N LEU A 33 4.68 -8.03 -6.62
CA LEU A 33 3.95 -9.09 -5.93
C LEU A 33 3.80 -8.66 -4.47
N VAL A 34 2.56 -8.54 -4.01
CA VAL A 34 2.27 -8.34 -2.58
C VAL A 34 2.75 -9.57 -1.80
N LYS A 35 3.51 -9.35 -0.73
CA LYS A 35 4.04 -10.39 0.15
C LYS A 35 3.44 -10.35 1.53
N MET A 36 3.15 -9.16 2.02
CA MET A 36 2.58 -8.95 3.34
C MET A 36 1.74 -7.68 3.31
N GLN A 37 0.71 -7.66 4.14
CA GLN A 37 -0.10 -6.50 4.43
C GLN A 37 0.05 -6.19 5.92
N SER A 38 0.06 -4.91 6.29
CA SER A 38 0.19 -4.47 7.68
C SER A 38 -0.67 -3.25 7.92
N LEU A 39 -1.51 -3.33 8.95
CA LEU A 39 -2.31 -2.22 9.44
C LEU A 39 -1.50 -1.44 10.48
N ILE A 40 -1.34 -0.14 10.29
CA ILE A 40 -0.59 0.75 11.18
C ILE A 40 -1.46 1.93 11.58
N GLU A 41 -1.47 2.25 12.87
CA GLU A 41 -2.01 3.50 13.39
C GLU A 41 -0.88 4.53 13.50
N ASN A 42 -1.08 5.73 12.96
CA ASN A 42 -0.20 6.87 13.15
C ASN A 42 -1.04 8.15 13.31
N GLU A 43 -0.79 8.91 14.38
CA GLU A 43 -1.52 10.17 14.66
C GLU A 43 -3.06 10.06 14.63
N ASN A 44 -3.61 8.98 15.21
CA ASN A 44 -5.05 8.63 15.20
C ASN A 44 -5.64 8.38 13.79
N LYS A 45 -4.80 8.14 12.79
CA LYS A 45 -5.21 7.70 11.46
C LYS A 45 -4.75 6.27 11.22
N MET A 46 -5.58 5.51 10.54
CA MET A 46 -5.28 4.14 10.13
C MET A 46 -4.72 4.12 8.72
N PHE A 47 -3.62 3.40 8.55
CA PHE A 47 -2.94 3.23 7.28
C PHE A 47 -2.76 1.75 6.99
N ASP A 48 -2.98 1.36 5.74
CA ASP A 48 -2.64 0.04 5.28
C ASP A 48 -1.34 0.05 4.48
N ILE A 49 -0.46 -0.91 4.75
CA ILE A 49 0.85 -1.02 4.12
C ILE A 49 0.96 -2.34 3.38
N LEU A 50 1.06 -2.28 2.05
CA LEU A 50 1.34 -3.43 1.21
C LEU A 50 2.85 -3.54 0.94
N HIS A 51 3.47 -4.54 1.56
CA HIS A 51 4.87 -4.91 1.34
C HIS A 51 4.99 -5.72 0.07
N CYS A 52 5.65 -5.16 -0.93
CA CYS A 52 5.73 -5.71 -2.26
C CYS A 52 7.16 -6.07 -2.64
N ILE A 53 7.31 -7.10 -3.47
CA ILE A 53 8.57 -7.46 -4.10
C ILE A 53 8.41 -7.53 -5.62
N CYS A 54 9.34 -6.92 -6.36
CA CYS A 54 9.37 -7.05 -7.81
C CYS A 54 9.65 -8.51 -8.19
N LYS A 55 8.83 -9.09 -9.06
CA LYS A 55 9.01 -10.48 -9.50
C LYS A 55 10.31 -10.67 -10.29
N GLN A 56 10.80 -9.62 -10.96
CA GLN A 56 11.98 -9.63 -11.82
C GLN A 56 13.27 -9.27 -11.05
N CYS A 57 13.44 -8.02 -10.61
CA CYS A 57 14.69 -7.57 -9.96
C CYS A 57 14.74 -7.82 -8.44
N LYS A 58 13.66 -8.36 -7.85
CA LYS A 58 13.54 -8.61 -6.41
C LYS A 58 13.61 -7.37 -5.49
N LYS A 59 13.57 -6.15 -6.05
CA LYS A 59 13.45 -4.90 -5.28
C LYS A 59 12.20 -4.95 -4.40
N GLN A 60 12.37 -4.60 -3.13
CA GLN A 60 11.27 -4.48 -2.17
C GLN A 60 10.78 -3.04 -2.12
N VAL A 61 9.47 -2.83 -2.07
CA VAL A 61 8.82 -1.52 -2.00
C VAL A 61 7.59 -1.64 -1.08
N GLU A 62 7.36 -0.62 -0.26
CA GLU A 62 6.13 -0.49 0.53
C GLU A 62 5.18 0.47 -0.22
N PHE A 63 3.91 0.10 -0.34
CA PHE A 63 2.83 1.02 -0.71
C PHE A 63 2.03 1.34 0.54
N ILE A 64 1.88 2.64 0.84
CA ILE A 64 1.17 3.12 2.03
C ILE A 64 -0.14 3.78 1.59
N PHE A 65 -1.24 3.30 2.16
CA PHE A 65 -2.58 3.76 1.85
C PHE A 65 -3.27 4.35 3.07
N ASP A 66 -3.95 5.49 2.88
CA ASP A 66 -4.87 6.05 3.87
C ASP A 66 -6.25 5.41 3.65
N ILE A 67 -6.67 4.63 4.63
CA ILE A 67 -7.91 3.84 4.59
C ILE A 67 -9.04 4.45 5.42
N ASN A 68 -8.85 5.64 6.01
CA ASN A 68 -9.81 6.25 6.93
C ASN A 68 -11.14 6.65 6.26
N SER A 69 -11.18 6.64 4.93
CA SER A 69 -12.40 6.88 4.15
C SER A 69 -13.42 5.74 4.32
N PHE A 70 -12.99 4.50 4.58
CA PHE A 70 -13.86 3.31 4.70
C PHE A 70 -13.60 2.46 5.95
N PHE A 71 -12.41 2.55 6.54
CA PHE A 71 -12.06 1.77 7.72
C PHE A 71 -12.94 2.14 8.93
N GLY A 72 -13.49 1.13 9.60
CA GLY A 72 -14.35 1.29 10.78
C GLY A 72 -15.77 1.79 10.52
N LYS A 73 -16.16 1.97 9.24
CA LYS A 73 -17.54 2.34 8.88
C LYS A 73 -18.38 1.08 8.63
N PRO A 74 -19.66 1.07 9.04
CA PRO A 74 -20.58 -0.01 8.69
C PRO A 74 -20.76 -0.07 7.16
N LEU A 75 -20.80 -1.29 6.62
CA LEU A 75 -21.05 -1.59 5.21
C LEU A 75 -22.44 -1.12 4.75
#